data_AF-A0A2N4WQ50-F1
#
_entry.id   AF-A0A2N4WQ50-F1
#
_cell.length_a   1.000
_cell.length_b   1.000
_cell.length_c   1.000
_cell.angle_alpha   90.00
_cell.angle_beta   90.00
_cell.angle_gamma   90.00
#
_symmetry.space_group_name_H-M   'P 1'
#
loop_
_entity.id
_entity.type
_entity.pdbx_description
1 polymer ?
#
loop_
_entity_poly.entity_id
_entity_poly.type
_entity_poly.pdbx_seq_one_letter_code
_entity_poly.pdbx_strand_id
1 'polypeptide(L)'
;MAKVTTQDAVDRAADALLKEYNYDIEKVIANQVAKAIGWAKGNDLIKAALENWKERRISEGVPFIAKAPPELDEALDVTCESLRRLLRGLTGKYRAEDGEIHEREIDKWSDRYDSLEVERDELQHKLDDAEERCRTVTDERDQLASELAATRGELSQEKAKLQAVQDQYDKLLKTLGGLSGLAADEQPVPCDDVAPETGLANPSERHSPQKRGPGRPRKGSG
;
A
#
# COMPACT_ATOMS: atom_id res chain seq x y z
N MET A 1 32.25 50.51 -31.61
CA MET A 1 32.42 49.13 -31.11
C MET A 1 33.31 48.38 -32.10
N ALA A 2 34.42 47.81 -31.64
CA ALA A 2 35.27 46.99 -32.50
C ALA A 2 34.46 45.75 -32.94
N LYS A 3 34.31 45.56 -34.25
CA LYS A 3 33.70 44.34 -34.79
C LYS A 3 34.65 43.19 -34.48
N VAL A 4 34.34 42.37 -33.48
CA VAL A 4 35.11 41.17 -33.19
C VAL A 4 34.74 40.15 -34.27
N THR A 5 35.74 39.65 -35.00
CA THR A 5 35.54 38.59 -35.98
C THR A 5 35.55 37.27 -35.22
N THR A 6 34.40 36.60 -35.08
CA THR A 6 34.30 35.27 -34.49
C THR A 6 34.13 34.22 -35.58
N GLN A 7 34.69 33.02 -35.39
CA GLN A 7 34.55 31.91 -36.33
C GLN A 7 33.07 31.61 -36.63
N ASP A 8 32.21 31.61 -35.60
CA ASP A 8 30.77 31.36 -35.76
C ASP A 8 30.03 32.39 -36.63
N ALA A 9 30.53 33.64 -36.70
CA ALA A 9 29.95 34.65 -37.57
C ALA A 9 30.35 34.42 -39.04
N VAL A 10 31.61 34.00 -39.26
CA VAL A 10 32.12 33.61 -40.57
C VAL A 10 31.41 32.35 -41.07
N ASP A 11 31.25 31.33 -40.20
CA ASP A 11 30.57 30.07 -40.53
C ASP A 11 29.13 30.29 -40.97
N ARG A 12 28.34 31.03 -40.18
CA ARG A 12 26.93 31.30 -40.52
C ARG A 12 26.78 32.06 -41.83
N ALA A 13 27.64 33.04 -42.07
CA ALA A 13 27.63 33.81 -43.31
C ALA A 13 28.08 32.96 -44.52
N ALA A 14 29.11 32.13 -44.34
CA ALA A 14 29.59 31.23 -45.37
C ALA A 14 28.57 30.12 -45.70
N ASP A 15 27.87 29.57 -44.71
CA ASP A 15 26.80 28.58 -44.91
C ASP A 15 25.59 29.14 -45.65
N ALA A 16 25.23 30.41 -45.40
CA ALA A 16 24.18 31.09 -46.14
C ALA A 16 24.56 31.25 -47.62
N LEU A 17 25.79 31.71 -47.90
CA LEU A 17 26.31 31.83 -49.26
C LEU A 17 26.45 30.47 -49.95
N LEU A 18 26.85 29.43 -49.22
CA LEU A 18 26.96 28.07 -49.74
C LEU A 18 25.60 27.55 -50.27
N LYS A 19 24.50 27.85 -49.55
CA LYS A 19 23.14 27.52 -50.02
C LYS A 19 22.76 28.31 -51.26
N GLU A 20 23.06 29.61 -51.31
CA GLU A 20 22.81 30.46 -52.49
C GLU A 20 23.57 29.97 -53.73
N TYR A 21 24.78 29.43 -53.53
CA TYR A 21 25.61 28.88 -54.60
C TYR A 21 25.38 27.39 -54.87
N ASN A 22 24.25 26.84 -54.42
CA ASN A 22 23.88 25.44 -54.64
C ASN A 22 25.00 24.46 -54.23
N TYR A 23 25.56 24.69 -53.04
CA TYR A 23 26.62 23.88 -52.42
C TYR A 23 27.97 23.88 -53.15
N ASP A 24 28.21 24.86 -54.02
CA ASP A 24 29.50 25.10 -54.64
C ASP A 24 30.44 25.89 -53.71
N ILE A 25 31.35 25.17 -53.05
CA ILE A 25 32.28 25.74 -52.05
C ILE A 25 33.24 26.76 -52.67
N GLU A 26 33.63 26.59 -53.94
CA GLU A 26 34.62 27.46 -54.58
C GLU A 26 34.08 28.88 -54.80
N LYS A 27 32.76 29.03 -54.92
CA LYS A 27 32.09 30.33 -55.08
C LYS A 27 32.02 31.14 -53.79
N VAL A 28 32.21 30.52 -52.62
CA VAL A 28 32.21 31.24 -51.34
C VAL A 28 33.57 31.91 -51.11
N ILE A 29 33.61 33.23 -51.31
CA ILE A 29 34.84 34.03 -51.20
C ILE A 29 34.83 34.98 -50.00
N ALA A 30 36.03 35.24 -49.44
CA ALA A 30 36.22 36.03 -48.22
C ALA A 30 35.60 37.44 -48.26
N ASN A 31 35.56 38.08 -49.43
CA ASN A 31 34.96 39.41 -49.58
C ASN A 31 33.43 39.42 -49.47
N GLN A 32 32.76 38.35 -49.92
CA GLN A 32 31.31 38.21 -49.78
C GLN A 32 30.94 37.90 -48.34
N VAL A 33 31.68 36.98 -47.72
CA VAL A 33 31.53 36.65 -46.29
C VAL A 33 31.77 37.90 -45.44
N ALA A 34 32.81 38.70 -45.74
CA ALA A 34 33.08 39.97 -45.09
C ALA A 34 31.89 40.94 -45.20
N LYS A 35 31.31 41.10 -46.39
CA LYS A 35 30.11 41.95 -46.58
C LYS A 35 28.91 41.45 -45.78
N ALA A 36 28.69 40.13 -45.76
CA ALA A 36 27.60 39.50 -45.01
C ALA A 36 27.71 39.70 -43.49
N ILE A 37 28.93 39.74 -42.94
CA ILE A 37 29.18 40.08 -41.53
C ILE A 37 29.33 41.59 -41.27
N GLY A 38 29.04 42.43 -42.27
CA GLY A 38 29.02 43.89 -42.16
C GLY A 38 30.38 44.58 -42.29
N TRP A 39 31.41 43.92 -42.84
CA TRP A 39 32.72 44.49 -43.12
C TRP A 39 32.82 44.97 -44.58
N ALA A 40 33.62 46.00 -44.84
CA ALA A 40 33.78 46.56 -46.18
C ALA A 40 34.57 45.63 -47.14
N LYS A 41 35.54 44.87 -46.60
CA LYS A 41 36.39 43.94 -47.35
C LYS A 41 36.92 42.82 -46.45
N GLY A 42 37.29 41.68 -47.04
CA GLY A 42 37.94 40.60 -46.33
C GLY A 42 39.33 41.00 -45.83
N ASN A 43 39.57 40.80 -44.54
CA ASN A 43 40.91 40.89 -43.94
C ASN A 43 41.51 39.48 -43.80
N ASP A 44 42.76 39.38 -43.34
CA ASP A 44 43.45 38.09 -43.24
C ASP A 44 42.83 37.17 -42.17
N LEU A 45 42.18 37.74 -41.14
CA LEU A 45 41.41 36.96 -40.16
C LEU A 45 40.19 36.27 -40.80
N ILE A 46 39.42 36.99 -41.63
CA ILE A 46 38.27 36.41 -42.35
C ILE A 46 38.73 35.36 -43.36
N LYS A 47 39.87 35.58 -44.03
CA LYS A 47 40.44 34.58 -44.95
C LYS A 47 40.82 33.30 -44.19
N ALA A 48 41.56 33.40 -43.09
CA ALA A 48 41.96 32.25 -42.30
C ALA A 48 40.75 31.49 -41.73
N ALA A 49 39.75 32.21 -41.23
CA ALA A 49 38.49 31.63 -40.74
C ALA A 49 37.69 30.95 -41.86
N LEU A 50 37.67 31.53 -43.06
CA LEU A 50 37.01 30.95 -44.22
C LEU A 50 37.72 29.69 -44.71
N GLU A 51 39.05 29.65 -44.74
CA GLU A 51 39.79 28.45 -45.13
C GLU A 51 39.55 27.30 -44.14
N ASN A 52 39.52 27.57 -42.83
CA ASN A 52 39.11 26.58 -41.83
C ASN A 52 37.67 26.06 -42.07
N TRP A 53 36.73 26.97 -42.37
CA TRP A 53 35.37 26.58 -42.73
C TRP A 53 35.33 25.70 -43.99
N LYS A 54 36.12 26.02 -45.03
CA LYS A 54 36.21 25.23 -46.25
C LYS A 54 36.74 23.83 -45.96
N GLU A 55 37.82 23.70 -45.18
CA GLU A 55 38.37 22.41 -44.79
C GLU A 55 37.31 21.52 -44.10
N ARG A 56 36.50 22.09 -43.20
CA ARG A 56 35.39 21.37 -42.56
C ARG A 56 34.29 20.97 -43.54
N ARG A 57 33.85 21.85 -44.44
CA ARG A 57 32.81 21.51 -45.41
C ARG A 57 33.29 20.48 -46.44
N ILE A 58 34.58 20.50 -46.79
CA ILE A 58 35.20 19.47 -47.62
C ILE A 58 35.20 18.13 -46.90
N SER A 59 35.56 18.07 -45.62
CA SER A 59 35.59 16.81 -44.85
C SER A 59 34.19 16.22 -44.61
N GLU A 60 33.17 17.08 -44.54
CA GLU A 60 31.76 16.68 -44.51
C GLU A 60 31.21 16.22 -45.88
N GLY A 61 32.00 16.33 -46.95
CA GLY A 61 31.62 15.85 -48.28
C GLY A 61 30.74 16.81 -49.09
N VAL A 62 30.60 18.06 -48.67
CA VAL A 62 29.81 19.10 -49.39
C VAL A 62 30.16 19.22 -50.87
N PRO A 63 31.44 19.12 -51.33
CA PRO A 63 31.77 19.20 -52.76
C PRO A 63 31.11 18.10 -53.61
N PHE A 64 30.66 17.02 -53.00
CA PHE A 64 30.04 15.89 -53.66
C PHE A 64 28.51 15.98 -53.70
N ILE A 65 27.89 16.89 -52.93
CA ILE A 65 26.42 17.08 -52.92
C ILE A 65 25.92 17.44 -54.31
N ALA A 66 26.55 18.41 -54.98
CA ALA A 66 26.18 18.81 -56.34
C ALA A 66 26.47 17.74 -57.40
N LYS A 67 27.25 16.70 -57.05
CA LYS A 67 27.59 15.56 -57.92
C LYS A 67 26.78 14.32 -57.59
N ALA A 68 25.92 14.39 -56.57
CA ALA A 68 25.06 13.29 -56.19
C ALA A 68 24.09 12.97 -57.34
N PRO A 69 23.80 11.69 -57.62
CA PRO A 69 22.76 11.31 -58.56
C PRO A 69 21.41 11.92 -58.12
N PRO A 70 20.61 12.48 -59.05
CA PRO A 70 19.33 13.08 -58.69
C PRO A 70 18.34 12.05 -58.11
N GLU A 71 18.52 10.77 -58.41
CA GLU A 71 17.70 9.68 -57.84
C GLU A 71 17.99 9.43 -56.36
N LEU A 72 19.13 9.91 -55.84
CA LEU A 72 19.53 9.70 -54.45
C LEU A 72 18.61 10.45 -53.48
N ASP A 73 18.20 11.68 -53.82
CA ASP A 73 17.31 12.47 -52.98
C ASP A 73 15.93 11.80 -52.86
N GLU A 74 15.38 11.31 -53.98
CA GLU A 74 14.11 10.59 -53.97
C GLU A 74 14.21 9.26 -53.20
N ALA A 75 15.32 8.52 -53.36
CA ALA A 75 15.56 7.31 -52.58
C ALA A 75 15.70 7.60 -51.07
N LEU A 76 16.36 8.70 -50.70
CA LEU A 76 16.46 9.15 -49.31
C LEU A 76 15.08 9.53 -48.75
N ASP A 77 14.26 10.23 -49.51
CA ASP A 77 12.91 10.59 -49.08
C ASP A 77 12.03 9.35 -48.83
N VAL A 78 12.05 8.39 -49.76
CA VAL A 78 11.29 7.13 -49.62
C VAL A 78 11.78 6.31 -48.42
N THR A 79 13.09 6.21 -48.23
CA THR A 79 13.67 5.45 -47.11
C THR A 79 13.41 6.15 -45.77
N CYS A 80 13.56 7.47 -45.70
CA CYS A 80 13.24 8.25 -44.50
C CYS A 80 11.74 8.17 -44.14
N GLU A 81 10.84 8.23 -45.13
CA GLU A 81 9.40 8.06 -44.88
C GLU A 81 9.07 6.63 -44.42
N SER A 82 9.69 5.63 -45.03
CA SER A 82 9.53 4.23 -44.61
C SER A 82 9.97 4.02 -43.16
N LEU A 83 11.13 4.56 -42.79
CA LEU A 83 11.62 4.53 -41.41
C LEU A 83 10.68 5.29 -40.47
N ARG A 84 10.20 6.48 -40.85
CA ARG A 84 9.25 7.26 -40.07
C ARG A 84 7.95 6.49 -39.82
N ARG A 85 7.41 5.80 -40.84
CA ARG A 85 6.21 4.97 -40.73
C ARG A 85 6.44 3.79 -39.79
N LEU A 86 7.56 3.09 -39.92
CA LEU A 86 7.91 1.96 -39.05
C LEU A 86 8.05 2.39 -37.59
N LEU A 87 8.77 3.49 -37.34
CA LEU A 87 8.93 4.05 -36.00
C LEU A 87 7.57 4.43 -35.39
N ARG A 88 6.71 5.13 -36.15
CA ARG A 88 5.34 5.45 -35.68
C ARG A 88 4.51 4.21 -35.39
N GLY A 89 4.58 3.20 -36.26
CA GLY A 89 3.85 1.94 -36.07
C GLY A 89 4.31 1.18 -34.83
N LEU A 90 5.63 1.05 -34.62
CA LEU A 90 6.19 0.39 -33.44
C LEU A 90 5.90 1.15 -32.16
N THR A 91 6.07 2.48 -32.15
CA THR A 91 5.72 3.31 -30.98
C THR A 91 4.22 3.24 -30.68
N GLY A 92 3.37 3.26 -31.70
CA GLY A 92 1.92 3.12 -31.54
C GLY A 92 1.54 1.75 -30.96
N LYS A 93 2.13 0.67 -31.48
CA LYS A 93 1.93 -0.69 -30.97
C LYS A 93 2.32 -0.81 -29.50
N TYR A 94 3.51 -0.35 -29.14
CA TYR A 94 3.98 -0.40 -27.75
C TYR A 94 3.06 0.38 -26.81
N ARG A 95 2.62 1.58 -27.20
CA ARG A 95 1.66 2.36 -26.39
C ARG A 95 0.29 1.70 -26.25
N ALA A 96 -0.19 1.03 -27.30
CA ALA A 96 -1.45 0.31 -27.24
C ALA A 96 -1.34 -0.89 -26.30
N GLU A 97 -0.28 -1.70 -26.42
CA GLU A 97 -0.03 -2.83 -25.54
C GLU A 97 0.13 -2.41 -24.07
N ASP A 98 0.90 -1.34 -23.82
CA ASP A 98 1.08 -0.76 -22.49
C ASP A 98 -0.25 -0.24 -21.91
N GLY A 99 -1.05 0.45 -22.72
CA GLY A 99 -2.39 0.91 -22.36
C GLY A 99 -3.33 -0.24 -21.99
N GLU A 100 -3.37 -1.29 -22.79
CA GLU A 100 -4.20 -2.47 -22.49
C GLU A 100 -3.72 -3.24 -21.26
N ILE A 101 -2.42 -3.28 -20.99
CA ILE A 101 -1.89 -3.90 -19.76
C ILE A 101 -2.34 -3.08 -18.55
N HIS A 102 -2.20 -1.77 -18.60
CA HIS A 102 -2.64 -0.89 -17.51
C HIS A 102 -4.15 -0.96 -17.28
N GLU A 103 -4.96 -1.00 -18.34
CA GLU A 103 -6.41 -1.16 -18.22
C GLU A 103 -6.78 -2.49 -17.54
N ARG A 104 -6.18 -3.61 -17.97
CA ARG A 104 -6.37 -4.92 -17.30
C ARG A 104 -5.92 -4.91 -15.84
N GLU A 105 -4.84 -4.21 -15.52
CA GLU A 105 -4.38 -4.07 -14.14
C GLU A 105 -5.36 -3.24 -13.30
N ILE A 106 -5.87 -2.13 -13.85
CA ILE A 106 -6.88 -1.29 -13.21
C ILE A 106 -8.14 -2.12 -12.92
N ASP A 107 -8.67 -2.83 -13.91
CA ASP A 107 -9.84 -3.69 -13.74
C ASP A 107 -9.62 -4.74 -12.65
N LYS A 108 -8.47 -5.41 -12.69
CA LYS A 108 -8.10 -6.41 -11.68
C LYS A 108 -8.02 -5.83 -10.26
N TRP A 109 -7.51 -4.61 -10.11
CA TRP A 109 -7.45 -3.95 -8.82
C TRP A 109 -8.82 -3.44 -8.38
N SER A 110 -9.69 -3.02 -9.30
CA SER A 110 -11.07 -2.65 -9.03
C SER A 110 -11.87 -3.86 -8.51
N ASP A 111 -11.83 -4.99 -9.21
CA ASP A 111 -12.52 -6.22 -8.79
C ASP A 111 -12.07 -6.69 -7.39
N ARG A 112 -10.77 -6.55 -7.11
CA ARG A 112 -10.20 -6.89 -5.81
C ARG A 112 -10.65 -5.92 -4.72
N TYR A 113 -10.78 -4.64 -5.04
CA TYR A 113 -11.29 -3.63 -4.12
C TYR A 113 -12.75 -3.94 -3.77
N ASP A 114 -13.60 -4.18 -4.77
CA ASP A 114 -15.01 -4.50 -4.58
C ASP A 114 -15.19 -5.77 -3.74
N SER A 115 -14.37 -6.80 -4.00
CA SER A 115 -14.37 -8.04 -3.21
C SER A 115 -14.00 -7.79 -1.75
N LEU A 116 -12.99 -6.95 -1.49
CA LEU A 116 -12.57 -6.59 -0.13
C LEU A 116 -13.61 -5.72 0.58
N GLU A 117 -14.33 -4.86 -0.15
CA GLU A 117 -15.41 -4.07 0.41
C GLU A 117 -16.56 -4.96 0.88
N VAL A 118 -16.94 -5.95 0.08
CA VAL A 118 -17.95 -6.96 0.46
C VAL A 118 -17.48 -7.77 1.67
N GLU A 119 -16.23 -8.26 1.70
CA GLU A 119 -15.70 -8.99 2.86
C GLU A 119 -15.72 -8.13 4.14
N ARG A 120 -15.40 -6.84 4.01
CA ARG A 120 -15.44 -5.89 5.13
C ARG A 120 -16.85 -5.72 5.66
N ASP A 121 -17.84 -5.54 4.78
CA ASP A 121 -19.23 -5.38 5.17
C ASP A 121 -19.78 -6.65 5.82
N GLU A 122 -19.44 -7.83 5.30
CA GLU A 122 -19.76 -9.10 5.94
C GLU A 122 -19.16 -9.25 7.34
N LEU A 123 -17.89 -8.85 7.51
CA LEU A 123 -17.23 -8.89 8.82
C LEU A 123 -17.85 -7.90 9.79
N GLN A 124 -18.25 -6.72 9.33
CA GLN A 124 -18.95 -5.73 10.15
C GLN A 124 -20.31 -6.28 10.62
N HIS A 125 -21.09 -6.88 9.73
CA HIS A 125 -22.35 -7.52 10.11
C HIS A 125 -22.16 -8.65 11.13
N LYS A 126 -21.14 -9.49 10.95
CA LYS A 126 -20.81 -10.55 11.92
C LYS A 126 -20.40 -9.98 13.28
N LEU A 127 -19.73 -8.83 13.31
CA LEU A 127 -19.36 -8.14 14.54
C LEU A 127 -20.60 -7.60 15.25
N ASP A 128 -21.49 -6.91 14.53
CA ASP A 128 -22.73 -6.36 15.07
C ASP A 128 -23.62 -7.46 15.67
N ASP A 129 -23.79 -8.58 14.95
CA ASP A 129 -24.51 -9.76 15.43
C ASP A 129 -23.88 -10.34 16.71
N ALA A 130 -22.55 -10.39 16.78
CA ALA A 130 -21.84 -10.90 17.95
C ALA A 130 -21.99 -9.96 19.15
N GLU A 131 -21.92 -8.65 18.93
CA GLU A 131 -22.18 -7.65 19.97
C GLU A 131 -23.60 -7.76 20.52
N GLU A 132 -24.59 -7.95 19.66
CA GLU A 132 -25.98 -8.14 20.09
C GLU A 132 -26.13 -9.40 20.95
N ARG A 133 -25.55 -10.53 20.52
CA ARG A 133 -25.53 -11.77 21.34
C ARG A 133 -24.81 -11.58 22.67
N CYS A 134 -23.72 -10.81 22.70
CA CYS A 134 -23.05 -10.51 23.95
C CYS A 134 -23.93 -9.67 24.89
N ARG A 135 -24.70 -8.72 24.36
CA ARG A 135 -25.67 -7.95 25.15
C ARG A 135 -26.77 -8.85 25.70
N THR A 136 -27.37 -9.70 24.88
CA THR A 136 -28.43 -10.61 25.34
C THR A 136 -27.94 -11.56 26.43
N VAL A 137 -26.75 -12.16 26.27
CA VAL A 137 -26.16 -13.04 27.30
C VAL A 137 -25.84 -12.27 28.58
N THR A 138 -25.45 -11.00 28.47
CA THR A 138 -25.19 -10.14 29.63
C THR A 138 -26.48 -9.83 30.39
N ASP A 139 -27.56 -9.52 29.66
CA ASP A 139 -28.88 -9.27 30.24
C ASP A 139 -29.44 -10.53 30.92
N GLU A 140 -29.33 -11.69 30.28
CA GLU A 140 -29.72 -12.99 30.85
C GLU A 140 -28.93 -13.32 32.12
N ARG A 141 -27.62 -13.07 32.12
CA ARG A 141 -26.77 -13.24 33.31
C ARG A 141 -27.25 -12.36 34.45
N ASP A 142 -27.57 -11.10 34.17
CA ASP A 142 -28.00 -10.15 35.20
C ASP A 142 -29.38 -10.50 35.75
N GLN A 143 -30.28 -10.98 34.90
CA GLN A 143 -31.57 -11.52 35.32
C GLN A 143 -31.39 -12.74 36.23
N LEU A 144 -30.60 -13.74 35.82
CA LEU A 144 -30.32 -14.93 36.63
C LEU A 144 -29.63 -14.58 37.95
N ALA A 145 -28.72 -13.61 37.96
CA ALA A 145 -28.07 -13.13 39.18
C ALA A 145 -29.09 -12.52 40.16
N SER A 146 -30.09 -11.79 39.65
CA SER A 146 -31.16 -11.22 40.47
C SER A 146 -32.09 -12.30 41.05
N GLU A 147 -32.47 -13.29 40.25
CA GLU A 147 -33.30 -14.43 40.67
C GLU A 147 -32.58 -15.28 41.74
N LEU A 148 -31.27 -15.48 41.56
CA LEU A 148 -30.43 -16.19 42.52
C LEU A 148 -30.31 -15.42 43.84
N ALA A 149 -30.20 -14.08 43.79
CA ALA A 149 -30.22 -13.27 45.00
C ALA A 149 -31.57 -13.34 45.73
N ALA A 150 -32.69 -13.34 45.00
CA ALA A 150 -34.03 -13.46 45.58
C ALA A 150 -34.24 -14.81 46.27
N THR A 151 -33.92 -15.92 45.59
CA THR A 151 -34.03 -17.28 46.14
C THR A 151 -33.11 -17.50 47.35
N ARG A 152 -31.90 -16.92 47.35
CA ARG A 152 -31.03 -16.90 48.54
C ARG A 152 -31.67 -16.15 49.71
N GLY A 153 -32.34 -15.04 49.43
CA GLY A 153 -33.11 -14.26 50.41
C GLY A 153 -34.24 -15.08 51.03
N GLU A 154 -35.04 -15.75 50.20
CA GLU A 154 -36.13 -16.64 50.64
C GLU A 154 -35.61 -17.81 51.47
N LEU A 155 -34.53 -18.48 51.01
CA LEU A 155 -33.89 -19.57 51.75
C LEU A 155 -33.43 -19.11 53.15
N SER A 156 -32.85 -17.91 53.25
CA SER A 156 -32.43 -17.33 54.53
C SER A 156 -33.63 -17.10 55.46
N GLN A 157 -34.74 -16.60 54.93
CA GLN A 157 -35.99 -16.42 55.69
C GLN A 157 -36.56 -17.74 56.17
N GLU A 158 -36.62 -18.76 55.32
CA GLU A 158 -37.11 -20.10 55.71
C GLU A 158 -36.20 -20.75 56.76
N LYS A 159 -34.87 -20.62 56.65
CA LYS A 159 -33.95 -21.07 57.70
C LYS A 159 -34.23 -20.37 59.03
N ALA A 160 -34.46 -19.06 59.03
CA ALA A 160 -34.80 -18.32 60.24
C ALA A 160 -36.13 -18.76 60.85
N LYS A 161 -37.16 -19.05 60.02
CA LYS A 161 -38.43 -19.63 60.50
C LYS A 161 -38.24 -21.01 61.12
N LEU A 162 -37.46 -21.88 60.48
CA LEU A 162 -37.18 -23.23 60.96
C LEU A 162 -36.46 -23.18 62.32
N GLN A 163 -35.47 -22.30 62.45
CA GLN A 163 -34.77 -22.06 63.73
C GLN A 163 -35.74 -21.59 64.82
N ALA A 164 -36.63 -20.65 64.50
CA ALA A 164 -37.64 -20.19 65.46
C ALA A 164 -38.61 -21.30 65.90
N VAL A 165 -39.00 -22.20 64.98
CA VAL A 165 -39.82 -23.38 65.30
C VAL A 165 -39.04 -24.38 66.17
N GLN A 166 -37.76 -24.62 65.89
CA GLN A 166 -36.89 -25.44 66.74
C GLN A 166 -36.77 -24.85 68.15
N ASP A 167 -36.52 -23.54 68.28
CA ASP A 167 -36.44 -22.86 69.57
C ASP A 167 -37.76 -22.98 70.36
N GLN A 168 -38.91 -22.93 69.68
CA GLN A 168 -40.22 -23.14 70.30
C GLN A 168 -40.40 -24.60 70.72
N TYR A 169 -40.02 -25.55 69.88
CA TYR A 169 -40.07 -26.98 70.18
C TYR A 169 -39.20 -27.31 71.40
N ASP A 170 -37.97 -26.83 71.45
CA ASP A 170 -37.06 -27.04 72.59
C ASP A 170 -37.59 -26.43 73.89
N LYS A 171 -38.24 -25.26 73.81
CA LYS A 171 -38.94 -24.66 74.95
C LYS A 171 -40.08 -25.55 75.43
N LEU A 172 -40.93 -26.05 74.52
CA LEU A 172 -42.01 -26.97 74.87
C LEU A 172 -41.47 -28.25 75.49
N LEU A 173 -40.42 -28.83 74.92
CA LEU A 173 -39.79 -30.05 75.42
C LEU A 173 -39.22 -29.84 76.83
N LYS A 174 -38.61 -28.69 77.11
CA LYS A 174 -38.19 -28.29 78.47
C LYS A 174 -39.36 -28.11 79.42
N THR A 175 -40.48 -27.54 78.99
CA THR A 175 -41.68 -27.41 79.85
C THR A 175 -42.34 -28.75 80.14
N LEU A 176 -42.36 -29.67 79.16
CA LEU A 176 -42.83 -31.04 79.33
C LEU A 176 -41.89 -31.88 80.19
N GLY A 177 -40.57 -31.76 80.00
CA GLY A 177 -39.55 -32.36 80.85
C GLY A 177 -39.58 -31.79 82.27
N GLY A 178 -39.88 -30.49 82.43
CA GLY A 178 -40.09 -29.84 83.73
C GLY A 178 -41.39 -30.26 84.43
N LEU A 179 -42.42 -30.64 83.66
CA LEU A 179 -43.63 -31.31 84.18
C LEU A 179 -43.38 -32.80 84.48
N SER A 180 -42.39 -33.41 83.84
CA SER A 180 -41.87 -34.76 84.10
C SER A 180 -40.66 -34.73 85.02
N GLY A 181 -40.65 -33.83 86.01
CA GLY A 181 -39.66 -33.79 87.08
C GLY A 181 -39.97 -34.84 88.17
N LEU A 182 -39.86 -36.12 87.81
CA LEU A 182 -39.53 -37.23 88.71
C LEU A 182 -39.09 -38.46 87.88
N ALA A 183 -37.97 -38.36 87.15
CA ALA A 183 -37.05 -39.48 86.90
C ALA A 183 -35.78 -39.04 86.14
N ALA A 184 -34.66 -39.14 86.86
CA ALA A 184 -33.33 -39.60 86.46
C ALA A 184 -32.50 -38.90 85.35
N ASP A 185 -31.29 -38.50 85.77
CA ASP A 185 -29.97 -38.63 85.10
C ASP A 185 -29.95 -38.98 83.60
N GLU A 186 -29.26 -38.17 82.80
CA GLU A 186 -27.93 -38.54 82.27
C GLU A 186 -27.26 -37.36 81.55
N GLN A 187 -25.93 -37.38 81.56
CA GLN A 187 -25.00 -36.35 81.09
C GLN A 187 -25.13 -36.05 79.57
N PRO A 188 -24.76 -34.84 79.12
CA PRO A 188 -24.67 -34.53 77.71
C PRO A 188 -23.36 -35.09 77.11
N VAL A 189 -23.50 -35.90 76.06
CA VAL A 189 -22.41 -36.31 75.18
C VAL A 189 -22.05 -35.13 74.26
N PRO A 190 -20.77 -34.77 74.09
CA PRO A 190 -20.37 -33.71 73.18
C PRO A 190 -20.35 -34.24 71.74
N CYS A 191 -21.13 -33.62 70.86
CA CYS A 191 -21.03 -33.84 69.42
C CYS A 191 -20.20 -32.72 68.79
N ASP A 192 -19.01 -33.14 68.39
CA ASP A 192 -18.01 -32.61 67.47
C ASP A 192 -18.30 -31.32 66.68
N ASP A 193 -17.29 -30.45 66.76
CA ASP A 193 -16.97 -29.39 65.82
C ASP A 193 -17.00 -29.88 64.37
N VAL A 194 -17.82 -29.23 63.52
CA VAL A 194 -17.63 -29.23 62.07
C VAL A 194 -17.25 -27.83 61.64
N ALA A 195 -15.97 -27.70 61.29
CA ALA A 195 -15.35 -26.51 60.73
C ALA A 195 -16.05 -26.00 59.46
N PRO A 196 -16.02 -24.68 59.19
CA PRO A 196 -16.43 -24.16 57.89
C PRO A 196 -15.35 -24.48 56.85
N GLU A 197 -15.64 -25.37 55.91
CA GLU A 197 -14.83 -25.49 54.70
C GLU A 197 -14.92 -24.20 53.88
N THR A 198 -13.85 -23.43 53.92
CA THR A 198 -13.51 -22.40 52.96
C THR A 198 -13.25 -23.03 51.60
N GLY A 199 -14.29 -23.11 50.76
CA GLY A 199 -14.17 -23.44 49.35
C GLY A 199 -13.82 -22.20 48.51
N LEU A 200 -12.58 -21.70 48.62
CA LEU A 200 -11.99 -20.85 47.58
C LEU A 200 -11.38 -21.75 46.50
N ALA A 201 -12.18 -22.10 45.50
CA ALA A 201 -11.66 -22.67 44.26
C ALA A 201 -11.17 -21.51 43.36
N ASN A 202 -9.86 -21.28 43.38
CA ASN A 202 -9.14 -20.57 42.32
C ASN A 202 -9.23 -21.38 41.01
N PRO A 203 -9.68 -20.81 39.88
CA PRO A 203 -9.38 -21.37 38.58
C PRO A 203 -8.10 -20.75 38.01
N SER A 204 -7.06 -21.59 37.99
CA SER A 204 -6.01 -21.70 36.97
C SER A 204 -5.33 -20.43 36.47
N GLU A 205 -4.09 -20.29 36.93
CA GLU A 205 -3.03 -19.55 36.26
C GLU A 205 -2.85 -20.03 34.81
N ARG A 206 -3.11 -19.11 33.88
CA ARG A 206 -2.28 -18.78 32.71
C ARG A 206 -1.32 -19.87 32.21
N HIS A 207 -1.74 -20.62 31.19
CA HIS A 207 -0.80 -21.18 30.23
C HIS A 207 -0.62 -20.21 29.04
N SER A 208 0.57 -19.62 28.97
CA SER A 208 1.04 -18.81 27.84
C SER A 208 1.18 -19.64 26.56
N PRO A 209 1.00 -19.03 25.37
CA PRO A 209 1.12 -19.72 24.09
C PRO A 209 2.59 -20.03 23.75
N GLN A 210 2.89 -21.31 23.48
CA GLN A 210 4.17 -21.71 22.92
C GLN A 210 4.26 -21.29 21.45
N LYS A 211 5.12 -20.30 21.18
CA LYS A 211 5.67 -20.03 19.85
C LYS A 211 6.44 -21.27 19.36
N ARG A 212 6.03 -21.86 18.24
CA ARG A 212 6.91 -22.67 17.39
C ARG A 212 7.12 -21.94 16.06
N GLY A 213 8.38 -21.62 15.80
CA GLY A 213 8.86 -20.97 14.59
C GLY A 213 8.82 -21.88 13.34
N PRO A 214 9.24 -21.32 12.19
CA PRO A 214 8.87 -21.78 10.86
C PRO A 214 9.63 -23.03 10.41
N GLY A 215 8.89 -24.02 9.92
CA GLY A 215 9.42 -25.17 9.20
C GLY A 215 9.85 -24.79 7.78
N ARG A 216 11.13 -25.08 7.46
CA ARG A 216 11.80 -24.92 6.16
C ARG A 216 11.16 -25.73 5.01
N PRO A 217 11.47 -25.40 3.74
CA PRO A 217 10.76 -25.86 2.55
C PRO A 217 11.20 -27.25 2.09
N ARG A 218 10.26 -28.00 1.50
CA ARG A 218 10.57 -29.20 0.71
C ARG A 218 10.92 -28.81 -0.73
N LYS A 219 12.15 -29.10 -1.13
CA LYS A 219 12.54 -29.29 -2.54
C LYS A 219 11.71 -30.45 -3.11
N GLY A 220 11.00 -30.20 -4.20
CA GLY A 220 10.42 -31.22 -5.06
C GLY A 220 10.84 -30.91 -6.48
N SER A 221 11.74 -31.73 -7.01
CA SER A 221 12.14 -31.77 -8.41
C SER A 221 11.01 -32.33 -9.26
N GLY A 222 10.73 -31.68 -10.39
CA GLY A 222 9.85 -32.12 -11.46
C GLY A 222 10.04 -31.17 -12.63
#